data_AF-A0A348G5J9-F1
#
_entry.id   AF-A0A348G5J9-F1
#
_cell.length_a   1.000
_cell.length_b   1.000
_cell.length_c   1.000
_cell.angle_alpha   90.00
_cell.angle_beta   90.00
_cell.angle_gamma   90.00
#
_symmetry.space_group_name_H-M   'P 1'
#
loop_
_entity.id
_entity.type
_entity.pdbx_description
1 polymer ?
#
loop_
_entity_poly.entity_id
_entity_poly.type
_entity_poly.pdbx_seq_one_letter_code
_entity_poly.pdbx_strand_id
1 'polypeptide(L)'
;MWVRVVPPWGDTGMFKWAIMTAFAVGAAAVFVVQAIDPDQLGSSAPPGQPDRPARETAAGCEDAKPEPLSLRMDGSGHAWGTLATKDGEIRVIVDTGASMTSLSQEDARRLGLAPHDPSRRKARFQTANGLVVAELDRLLNVRVGHLCVYTLDVAVMPPGALKGSLLGMNFMRKMRKVEVGQGRVVISQ
;
A
#
# COMPACT_ATOMS: atom_id res chain seq x y z
N MET A 1 15.83 44.32 3.95
CA MET A 1 16.63 44.17 2.72
C MET A 1 16.01 43.03 1.92
N TRP A 2 15.72 43.32 0.65
CA TRP A 2 14.86 42.64 -0.33
C TRP A 2 15.46 41.28 -0.78
N VAL A 3 14.76 40.34 -1.43
CA VAL A 3 14.21 40.44 -2.80
C VAL A 3 13.03 39.47 -3.01
N ARG A 4 11.95 40.00 -3.61
CA ARG A 4 10.85 39.26 -4.23
C ARG A 4 11.16 39.15 -5.72
N VAL A 5 11.25 37.93 -6.25
CA VAL A 5 11.34 37.70 -7.70
C VAL A 5 9.92 37.61 -8.26
N VAL A 6 9.58 38.49 -9.21
CA VAL A 6 8.39 38.37 -10.06
C VAL A 6 8.89 37.93 -11.44
N PRO A 7 8.44 36.78 -11.98
CA PRO A 7 8.80 36.39 -13.35
C PRO A 7 8.06 37.27 -14.36
N PRO A 8 8.71 37.67 -15.46
CA PRO A 8 8.07 38.44 -16.52
C PRO A 8 7.47 37.49 -17.58
N TRP A 9 6.28 37.84 -18.09
CA TRP A 9 5.54 37.22 -19.23
C TRP A 9 4.96 35.80 -18.94
N GLY A 10 3.75 35.39 -19.31
CA GLY A 10 2.59 35.95 -20.01
C GLY A 10 1.57 34.80 -20.14
N ASP A 11 0.27 35.09 -20.06
CA ASP A 11 -0.79 34.07 -20.12
C ASP A 11 -0.73 33.24 -21.42
N THR A 12 -0.57 31.93 -21.28
CA THR A 12 -1.04 30.94 -22.26
C THR A 12 -1.31 29.65 -21.49
N GLY A 13 -2.55 29.17 -21.59
CA GLY A 13 -3.04 28.04 -20.82
C GLY A 13 -2.25 26.76 -21.08
N MET A 14 -1.75 26.13 -20.02
CA MET A 14 -1.35 24.72 -20.02
C MET A 14 -1.11 24.27 -18.58
N PHE A 15 -1.85 23.22 -18.18
CA PHE A 15 -1.70 22.35 -17.02
C PHE A 15 -0.55 22.69 -16.03
N LYS A 16 -0.89 23.35 -14.92
CA LYS A 16 -0.01 23.49 -13.76
C LYS A 16 0.03 22.17 -12.99
N TRP A 17 1.04 21.35 -13.23
CA TRP A 17 1.45 20.34 -12.25
C TRP A 17 2.13 21.06 -11.08
N ALA A 18 1.45 21.19 -9.95
CA ALA A 18 2.08 21.63 -8.72
C ALA A 18 3.03 20.52 -8.24
N ILE A 19 4.33 20.84 -8.24
CA ILE A 19 5.36 20.04 -7.58
C ILE A 19 5.04 20.05 -6.09
N MET A 20 4.42 18.98 -5.60
CA MET A 20 4.22 18.76 -4.17
C MET A 20 5.58 18.42 -3.55
N THR A 21 6.01 19.31 -2.67
CA THR A 21 7.22 19.18 -1.85
C THR A 21 7.13 17.89 -1.04
N ALA A 22 8.14 17.01 -1.18
CA ALA A 22 8.23 15.77 -0.43
C ALA A 22 8.44 16.07 1.07
N PHE A 23 7.38 15.95 1.87
CA PHE A 23 7.53 15.82 3.31
C PHE A 23 7.93 14.38 3.61
N ALA A 24 9.23 14.13 3.69
CA ALA A 24 9.77 12.88 4.19
C ALA A 24 9.54 12.82 5.71
N VAL A 25 8.40 12.27 6.13
CA VAL A 25 8.15 11.89 7.52
C VAL A 25 8.43 10.40 7.65
N GLY A 26 9.62 10.08 8.15
CA GLY A 26 9.93 8.91 8.99
C GLY A 26 9.34 7.54 8.65
N ALA A 27 8.94 7.26 7.42
CA ALA A 27 8.54 5.94 6.97
C ALA A 27 9.67 5.41 6.10
N ALA A 28 10.18 4.23 6.45
CA ALA A 28 11.25 3.58 5.71
C ALA A 28 10.74 3.33 4.29
N ALA A 29 11.15 4.15 3.32
CA ALA A 29 10.68 4.03 1.96
C ALA A 29 11.02 2.63 1.43
N VAL A 30 9.99 1.82 1.19
CA VAL A 30 10.11 0.48 0.63
C VAL A 30 9.95 0.57 -0.88
N PHE A 31 11.06 0.41 -1.60
CA PHE A 31 11.07 0.36 -3.07
C PHE A 31 11.22 -1.07 -3.56
N VAL A 32 10.48 -1.46 -4.59
CA VAL A 32 10.67 -2.76 -5.25
C VAL A 32 11.84 -2.65 -6.22
N VAL A 33 12.90 -3.46 -6.04
CA VAL A 33 14.14 -3.38 -6.82
C VAL A 33 14.16 -4.33 -8.01
N GLN A 34 13.46 -5.47 -7.94
CA GLN A 34 13.15 -6.37 -9.07
C GLN A 34 12.41 -7.59 -8.52
N ALA A 35 11.45 -8.14 -9.27
CA ALA A 35 10.93 -9.46 -9.00
C ALA A 35 12.00 -10.50 -9.38
N ILE A 36 12.21 -11.51 -8.55
CA ILE A 36 13.06 -12.65 -8.92
C ILE A 36 12.15 -13.56 -9.76
N ASP A 37 12.45 -13.72 -11.05
CA ASP A 37 11.68 -14.61 -11.91
C ASP A 37 11.97 -16.07 -11.53
N PRO A 38 10.95 -16.84 -11.10
CA PRO A 38 11.09 -18.28 -10.87
C PRO A 38 11.10 -19.11 -12.17
N ASP A 39 10.94 -18.47 -13.34
CA ASP A 39 10.74 -19.12 -14.65
C ASP A 39 12.01 -19.76 -15.27
N GLN A 40 13.05 -20.01 -14.48
CA GLN A 40 14.16 -20.91 -14.85
C GLN A 40 13.89 -22.36 -14.41
N LEU A 41 12.63 -22.82 -14.36
CA LEU A 41 12.23 -24.23 -14.29
C LEU A 41 10.74 -24.38 -14.72
N GLY A 42 10.50 -24.52 -16.02
CA GLY A 42 9.29 -25.16 -16.57
C GLY A 42 8.13 -24.26 -17.00
N SER A 43 8.14 -23.85 -18.27
CA SER A 43 6.93 -23.52 -19.05
C SER A 43 6.16 -24.83 -19.35
N SER A 44 4.83 -24.98 -19.39
CA SER A 44 3.73 -24.09 -19.74
C SER A 44 2.40 -24.73 -19.27
N ALA A 45 1.40 -23.93 -18.89
CA ALA A 45 -0.01 -24.31 -18.98
C ALA A 45 -0.92 -23.06 -18.98
N PRO A 46 -1.93 -22.95 -19.86
CA PRO A 46 -2.90 -21.86 -19.82
C PRO A 46 -3.97 -22.17 -18.76
N PRO A 47 -4.43 -21.20 -17.93
CA PRO A 47 -5.49 -21.46 -16.98
C PRO A 47 -6.84 -21.47 -17.68
N GLY A 48 -7.49 -22.65 -17.67
CA GLY A 48 -8.92 -22.79 -17.92
C GLY A 48 -9.71 -22.12 -16.81
N GLN A 49 -10.70 -21.32 -17.20
CA GLN A 49 -11.77 -20.86 -16.33
C GLN A 49 -12.72 -22.03 -16.11
N PRO A 50 -13.05 -22.35 -14.85
CA PRO A 50 -14.47 -22.41 -14.55
C PRO A 50 -14.85 -21.77 -13.22
N ASP A 51 -16.07 -21.25 -13.27
CA ASP A 51 -17.05 -21.11 -12.20
C ASP A 51 -16.79 -20.06 -11.12
N ARG A 52 -17.56 -18.97 -11.27
CA ARG A 52 -17.97 -18.10 -10.16
C ARG A 52 -18.75 -18.95 -9.15
N PRO A 53 -18.27 -19.16 -7.91
CA PRO A 53 -19.17 -19.40 -6.82
C PRO A 53 -19.65 -18.06 -6.28
N ALA A 54 -20.77 -18.15 -5.59
CA ALA A 54 -21.57 -17.10 -5.00
C ALA A 54 -20.80 -15.91 -4.41
N ARG A 55 -21.51 -14.78 -4.46
CA ARG A 55 -21.42 -13.60 -3.60
C ARG A 55 -21.32 -14.03 -2.12
N GLU A 56 -20.14 -14.48 -1.72
CA GLU A 56 -19.84 -14.85 -0.37
C GLU A 56 -19.17 -13.62 0.25
N THR A 57 -19.92 -13.01 1.16
CA THR A 57 -19.65 -11.73 1.84
C THR A 57 -18.32 -11.77 2.59
N ALA A 58 -17.24 -11.57 1.84
CA ALA A 58 -15.90 -11.37 2.33
C ALA A 58 -15.74 -9.88 2.69
N ALA A 59 -15.49 -9.59 3.97
CA ALA A 59 -15.27 -8.25 4.51
C ALA A 59 -16.13 -7.16 3.83
N GLY A 60 -17.46 -7.28 4.01
CA GLY A 60 -18.53 -6.40 3.52
C GLY A 60 -18.10 -5.12 2.79
N CYS A 61 -17.71 -5.24 1.52
CA CYS A 61 -17.50 -4.09 0.63
C CYS A 61 -18.79 -3.57 -0.01
N GLU A 62 -19.92 -4.19 0.33
CA GLU A 62 -21.27 -3.79 -0.10
C GLU A 62 -21.69 -2.43 0.50
N ASP A 63 -21.07 -2.00 1.61
CA ASP A 63 -21.37 -0.74 2.32
C ASP A 63 -20.23 0.30 2.23
N ALA A 64 -19.44 0.31 1.15
CA ALA A 64 -18.42 1.35 0.96
C ALA A 64 -19.09 2.74 0.92
N LYS A 65 -18.79 3.58 1.92
CA LYS A 65 -19.38 4.93 2.02
C LYS A 65 -18.61 5.93 1.15
N PRO A 66 -19.29 6.91 0.53
CA PRO A 66 -18.63 7.95 -0.26
C PRO A 66 -17.86 8.98 0.59
N GLU A 67 -17.98 8.91 1.91
CA GLU A 67 -17.29 9.82 2.83
C GLU A 67 -15.77 9.64 2.75
N PRO A 68 -14.95 10.69 2.87
CA PRO A 68 -13.51 10.53 2.99
C PRO A 68 -13.11 9.90 4.34
N LEU A 69 -12.17 8.96 4.31
CA LEU A 69 -11.48 8.49 5.52
C LEU A 69 -10.44 9.53 5.95
N SER A 70 -10.56 10.04 7.18
CA SER A 70 -9.58 10.96 7.76
C SER A 70 -8.82 10.29 8.91
N LEU A 71 -7.51 10.19 8.75
CA LEU A 71 -6.60 9.59 9.73
C LEU A 71 -5.70 10.67 10.30
N ARG A 72 -5.74 10.87 11.62
CA ARG A 72 -4.84 11.81 12.30
C ARG A 72 -3.45 11.21 12.44
N MET A 73 -2.44 12.03 12.23
CA MET A 73 -1.07 11.67 12.57
C MET A 73 -0.88 11.71 14.09
N ASP A 74 -0.06 10.79 14.59
CA ASP A 74 0.35 10.76 15.99
C ASP A 74 1.52 11.73 16.27
N GLY A 75 2.04 11.68 17.50
CA GLY A 75 3.18 12.51 17.91
C GLY A 75 4.49 12.21 17.17
N SER A 76 4.61 11.04 16.53
CA SER A 76 5.72 10.68 15.63
C SER A 76 5.50 11.11 14.18
N GLY A 77 4.33 11.68 13.86
CA GLY A 77 3.98 12.08 12.51
C GLY A 77 3.45 10.94 11.63
N HIS A 78 3.21 9.76 12.20
CA HIS A 78 2.65 8.62 11.47
C HIS A 78 1.13 8.63 11.53
N ALA A 79 0.49 8.47 10.38
CA ALA A 79 -0.94 8.19 10.32
C ALA A 79 -1.17 6.68 10.39
N TRP A 80 -2.06 6.26 11.29
CA TRP A 80 -2.39 4.85 11.50
C TRP A 80 -3.76 4.53 10.93
N GLY A 81 -3.86 3.39 10.27
CA GLY A 81 -5.11 2.80 9.81
C GLY A 81 -5.32 1.40 10.38
N THR A 82 -6.54 0.89 10.23
CA THR A 82 -6.86 -0.52 10.47
C THR A 82 -7.13 -1.17 9.12
N LEU A 83 -6.32 -2.17 8.76
CA LEU A 83 -6.53 -3.00 7.59
C LEU A 83 -7.20 -4.29 8.03
N ALA A 84 -8.37 -4.58 7.47
CA ALA A 84 -9.16 -5.77 7.78
C ALA A 84 -9.42 -6.62 6.53
N THR A 85 -9.47 -7.92 6.73
CA THR A 85 -9.93 -8.94 5.76
C THR A 85 -10.99 -9.81 6.43
N LYS A 86 -11.44 -10.88 5.75
CA LYS A 86 -12.35 -11.86 6.37
C LYS A 86 -11.68 -12.62 7.53
N ASP A 87 -10.36 -12.77 7.48
CA ASP A 87 -9.60 -13.65 8.38
C ASP A 87 -9.09 -12.92 9.62
N GLY A 88 -8.99 -11.59 9.57
CA GLY A 88 -8.62 -10.78 10.72
C GLY A 88 -8.35 -9.32 10.38
N GLU A 89 -7.87 -8.57 11.36
CA GLU A 89 -7.49 -7.17 11.21
C GLU A 89 -6.15 -6.85 11.86
N ILE A 90 -5.46 -5.88 11.29
CA ILE A 90 -4.15 -5.42 11.74
C ILE A 90 -4.08 -3.90 11.72
N ARG A 91 -3.19 -3.35 12.53
CA ARG A 91 -2.85 -1.93 12.47
C ARG A 91 -1.75 -1.71 11.43
N VAL A 92 -1.91 -0.69 10.59
CA VAL A 92 -0.96 -0.33 9.53
C VAL A 92 -0.58 1.14 9.61
N ILE A 93 0.65 1.47 9.24
CA ILE A 93 1.10 2.85 9.03
C ILE A 93 0.80 3.22 7.59
N VAL A 94 0.18 4.37 7.35
CA VAL A 94 0.01 4.91 6.00
C VAL A 94 1.34 5.45 5.51
N ASP A 95 1.88 4.85 4.44
CA ASP A 95 3.22 5.13 3.95
C ASP A 95 3.22 5.44 2.45
N THR A 96 3.34 6.72 2.10
CA THR A 96 3.47 7.19 0.71
C THR A 96 4.82 6.87 0.07
N GLY A 97 5.83 6.51 0.86
CA GLY A 97 7.16 6.08 0.39
C GLY A 97 7.24 4.58 0.10
N ALA A 98 6.31 3.78 0.62
CA ALA A 98 6.22 2.35 0.31
C ALA A 98 5.51 2.14 -1.04
N SER A 99 6.21 1.59 -2.02
CA SER A 99 5.63 1.29 -3.34
C SER A 99 4.56 0.20 -3.27
N MET A 100 4.66 -0.71 -2.30
CA MET A 100 3.74 -1.80 -2.07
C MET A 100 3.42 -1.96 -0.59
N THR A 101 2.17 -2.33 -0.29
CA THR A 101 1.72 -2.69 1.05
C THR A 101 2.57 -3.85 1.57
N SER A 102 3.20 -3.64 2.72
CA SER A 102 4.23 -4.53 3.26
C SER A 102 3.83 -4.97 4.67
N LEU A 103 3.74 -6.27 4.88
CA LEU A 103 3.26 -6.89 6.10
C LEU A 103 4.43 -7.47 6.89
N SER A 104 4.40 -7.32 8.20
CA SER A 104 5.20 -8.16 9.09
C SER A 104 4.72 -9.62 8.98
N GLN A 105 5.58 -10.59 9.30
CA GLN A 105 5.15 -12.00 9.30
C GLN A 105 4.04 -12.29 10.30
N GLU A 106 4.06 -11.58 11.43
CA GLU A 106 3.05 -11.73 12.46
C GLU A 106 1.69 -11.23 11.96
N ASP A 107 1.66 -10.04 11.36
CA ASP A 107 0.44 -9.47 10.80
C ASP A 107 -0.07 -10.25 9.60
N ALA A 108 0.81 -10.76 8.75
CA ALA A 108 0.43 -11.65 7.64
C ALA A 108 -0.33 -12.89 8.15
N ARG A 109 0.15 -13.51 9.24
CA ARG A 109 -0.55 -14.64 9.88
C ARG A 109 -1.92 -14.23 10.45
N ARG A 110 -2.02 -13.05 11.07
CA ARG A 110 -3.29 -12.52 11.59
C ARG A 110 -4.32 -12.26 10.48
N LEU A 111 -3.86 -11.99 9.26
CA LEU A 111 -4.71 -11.85 8.07
C LEU A 111 -4.94 -13.17 7.32
N GLY A 112 -4.60 -14.32 7.90
CA GLY A 112 -4.83 -15.64 7.30
C GLY A 112 -3.82 -16.02 6.21
N LEU A 113 -2.76 -15.25 5.99
CA LEU A 113 -1.69 -15.62 5.06
C LEU A 113 -0.73 -16.61 5.73
N ALA A 114 -0.22 -17.57 4.95
CA ALA A 114 0.79 -18.53 5.38
C ALA A 114 2.18 -18.10 4.91
N PRO A 115 3.03 -17.50 5.77
CA PRO A 115 4.40 -17.14 5.39
C PRO A 115 5.25 -18.39 5.16
N HIS A 116 6.30 -18.28 4.35
CA HIS A 116 7.28 -19.33 4.04
C HIS A 116 6.77 -20.46 3.14
N ASP A 117 5.79 -20.18 2.31
CA ASP A 117 5.38 -21.12 1.26
C ASP A 117 6.40 -21.05 0.09
N PRO A 118 7.13 -22.15 -0.18
CA PRO A 118 8.19 -22.18 -1.19
C PRO A 118 7.66 -21.98 -2.62
N SER A 119 6.36 -22.15 -2.86
CA SER A 119 5.74 -21.89 -4.17
C SER A 119 5.51 -20.41 -4.46
N ARG A 120 5.63 -19.55 -3.45
CA ARG A 120 5.37 -18.12 -3.60
C ARG A 120 6.49 -17.40 -4.32
N ARG A 121 6.09 -16.47 -5.18
CA ARG A 121 7.03 -15.55 -5.84
C ARG A 121 7.74 -14.69 -4.79
N LYS A 122 9.02 -14.41 -5.04
CA LYS A 122 9.85 -13.55 -4.18
C LYS A 122 10.30 -12.33 -4.96
N ALA A 123 10.41 -11.19 -4.29
CA ALA A 123 10.94 -9.97 -4.87
C ALA A 123 11.93 -9.29 -3.92
N ARG A 124 12.86 -8.54 -4.50
CA ARG A 124 13.81 -7.73 -3.74
C ARG A 124 13.21 -6.35 -3.47
N PHE A 125 13.36 -5.89 -2.24
CA PHE A 125 12.93 -4.59 -1.79
C PHE A 125 14.10 -3.83 -1.18
N GLN A 126 14.28 -2.58 -1.58
CA GLN A 126 15.13 -1.65 -0.86
C GLN A 126 14.33 -1.05 0.28
N THR A 127 14.85 -1.18 1.49
CA THR A 127 14.27 -0.59 2.71
C THR A 127 15.31 0.33 3.36
N ALA A 128 14.90 1.02 4.43
CA ALA A 128 15.85 1.78 5.26
C ALA A 128 16.94 0.89 5.89
N ASN A 129 16.66 -0.39 6.12
CA ASN A 129 17.61 -1.35 6.70
C ASN A 129 18.44 -2.08 5.62
N GLY A 130 18.34 -1.67 4.35
CA GLY A 130 19.01 -2.30 3.22
C GLY A 130 18.08 -3.14 2.35
N LEU A 131 18.68 -3.96 1.50
CA LEU A 131 17.97 -4.86 0.59
C LEU A 131 17.43 -6.07 1.36
N VAL A 132 16.15 -6.39 1.14
CA VAL A 132 15.49 -7.57 1.69
C VAL A 132 14.80 -8.35 0.58
N VAL A 133 14.71 -9.66 0.72
CA VAL A 133 13.87 -10.51 -0.13
C VAL A 133 12.59 -10.79 0.63
N ALA A 134 11.45 -10.48 0.03
CA ALA A 134 10.13 -10.72 0.63
C ALA A 134 9.28 -11.61 -0.29
N GLU A 135 8.35 -12.33 0.32
CA GLU A 135 7.38 -13.15 -0.39
C GLU A 135 6.23 -12.28 -0.86
N LEU A 136 5.78 -12.50 -2.08
CA LEU A 136 4.62 -11.82 -2.64
C LEU A 136 3.37 -12.66 -2.38
N ASP A 137 2.32 -12.00 -1.94
CA ASP A 137 1.02 -12.61 -1.71
C ASP A 137 -0.11 -11.63 -2.09
N ARG A 138 -1.35 -12.06 -1.90
CA ARG A 138 -2.54 -11.30 -2.27
C ARG A 138 -3.61 -11.43 -1.21
N LEU A 139 -4.11 -10.29 -0.77
CA LEU A 139 -5.30 -10.19 0.06
C LEU A 139 -6.53 -9.93 -0.83
N LEU A 140 -7.65 -10.52 -0.44
CA LEU A 140 -8.95 -10.33 -1.07
C LEU A 140 -9.88 -9.57 -0.13
N ASN A 141 -10.72 -8.70 -0.72
CA ASN A 141 -11.72 -7.89 0.00
C ASN A 141 -11.11 -7.16 1.20
N VAL A 142 -10.10 -6.34 0.92
CA VAL A 142 -9.39 -5.57 1.94
C VAL A 142 -10.19 -4.33 2.29
N ARG A 143 -10.42 -4.11 3.58
CA ARG A 143 -11.00 -2.88 4.12
C ARG A 143 -9.95 -2.07 4.83
N VAL A 144 -10.00 -0.75 4.64
CA VAL A 144 -9.27 0.22 5.47
C VAL A 144 -10.26 1.27 5.94
N GLY A 145 -10.67 1.20 7.21
CA GLY A 145 -11.84 1.93 7.69
C GLY A 145 -13.10 1.53 6.90
N HIS A 146 -13.68 2.49 6.17
CA HIS A 146 -14.81 2.25 5.26
C HIS A 146 -14.44 2.16 3.78
N LEU A 147 -13.15 2.26 3.45
CA LEU A 147 -12.64 2.10 2.09
C LEU A 147 -12.46 0.63 1.75
N CYS A 148 -12.69 0.27 0.49
CA CYS A 148 -12.73 -1.12 0.06
C CYS A 148 -11.88 -1.42 -1.18
N VAL A 149 -11.05 -2.44 -1.12
CA VAL A 149 -10.24 -2.91 -2.26
C VAL A 149 -10.43 -4.41 -2.44
N TYR A 150 -11.03 -4.83 -3.54
CA TYR A 150 -11.31 -6.24 -3.82
C TYR A 150 -10.05 -7.11 -3.88
N THR A 151 -8.94 -6.57 -4.39
CA THR A 151 -7.68 -7.29 -4.48
C THR A 151 -6.51 -6.35 -4.23
N LEU A 152 -5.67 -6.72 -3.27
CA LEU A 152 -4.46 -5.99 -2.89
C LEU A 152 -3.27 -6.95 -2.84
N ASP A 153 -2.29 -6.74 -3.72
CA ASP A 153 -1.01 -7.46 -3.64
C ASP A 153 -0.21 -6.92 -2.44
N VAL A 154 0.48 -7.80 -1.73
CA VAL A 154 1.24 -7.48 -0.52
C VAL A 154 2.61 -8.17 -0.53
N ALA A 155 3.58 -7.55 0.14
CA ALA A 155 4.86 -8.19 0.47
C ALA A 155 4.84 -8.69 1.91
N VAL A 156 5.13 -9.95 2.15
CA VAL A 156 5.36 -10.51 3.49
C VAL A 156 6.86 -10.44 3.78
N MET A 157 7.24 -9.50 4.66
CA MET A 157 8.63 -9.22 4.96
C MET A 157 9.25 -10.26 5.89
N PRO A 158 10.56 -10.54 5.79
CA PRO A 158 11.23 -11.43 6.73
C PRO A 158 11.22 -10.86 8.17
N PRO A 159 11.41 -11.71 9.20
CA PRO A 159 11.40 -11.26 10.59
C PRO A 159 12.43 -10.16 10.83
N GLY A 160 12.04 -9.12 11.57
CA GLY A 160 12.93 -8.00 11.91
C GLY A 160 13.17 -6.99 10.78
N ALA A 161 12.71 -7.24 9.55
CA ALA A 161 12.85 -6.28 8.45
C ALA A 161 11.93 -5.06 8.60
N LEU A 162 10.78 -5.23 9.24
CA LEU A 162 9.82 -4.17 9.57
C LEU A 162 9.48 -4.18 11.06
N LYS A 163 9.32 -2.97 11.63
CA LYS A 163 8.82 -2.78 13.00
C LYS A 163 7.28 -2.72 13.09
N GLY A 164 6.60 -2.66 11.94
CA GLY A 164 5.15 -2.63 11.81
C GLY A 164 4.76 -2.72 10.33
N SER A 165 3.50 -3.07 10.06
CA SER A 165 3.00 -3.18 8.68
C SER A 165 2.70 -1.82 8.05
N LEU A 166 2.92 -1.71 6.75
CA LEU A 166 2.83 -0.48 5.97
C LEU A 166 1.73 -0.59 4.91
N LEU A 167 0.86 0.40 4.84
CA LEU A 167 -0.12 0.58 3.76
C LEU A 167 0.50 1.42 2.65
N GLY A 168 0.84 0.76 1.55
CA GLY A 168 1.66 1.34 0.49
C GLY A 168 0.86 1.96 -0.66
N MET A 169 1.60 2.56 -1.59
CA MET A 169 1.07 3.28 -2.75
C MET A 169 0.22 2.41 -3.67
N ASN A 170 0.41 1.09 -3.69
CA ASN A 170 -0.45 0.18 -4.46
C ASN A 170 -1.91 0.16 -3.96
N PHE A 171 -2.15 0.43 -2.68
CA PHE A 171 -3.48 0.69 -2.14
C PHE A 171 -3.94 2.11 -2.49
N MET A 172 -3.12 3.12 -2.18
CA MET A 172 -3.46 4.54 -2.38
C MET A 172 -3.82 4.87 -3.84
N ARG A 173 -3.14 4.26 -4.81
CA ARG A 173 -3.42 4.44 -6.26
C ARG A 173 -4.78 3.90 -6.70
N LYS A 174 -5.44 3.08 -5.88
CA LYS A 174 -6.81 2.59 -6.13
C LYS A 174 -7.88 3.53 -5.59
N MET A 175 -7.48 4.60 -4.88
CA MET A 175 -8.37 5.61 -4.32
C MET A 175 -8.52 6.77 -5.31
N ARG A 176 -9.67 7.44 -5.32
CA ARG A 176 -9.90 8.65 -6.13
C ARG A 176 -8.98 9.80 -5.71
N LYS A 177 -8.74 9.97 -4.41
CA LYS A 177 -7.94 11.06 -3.87
C LYS A 177 -7.22 10.64 -2.60
N VAL A 178 -5.98 11.09 -2.45
CA VAL A 178 -5.18 10.98 -1.23
C VAL A 178 -4.53 12.33 -0.98
N GLU A 179 -4.80 12.93 0.17
CA GLU A 179 -4.23 14.22 0.60
C GLU A 179 -3.52 14.05 1.93
N VAL A 180 -2.29 14.55 2.01
CA VAL A 180 -1.47 14.55 3.22
C VAL A 180 -1.18 16.00 3.59
N GLY A 181 -1.50 16.40 4.82
CA GLY A 181 -1.26 17.75 5.29
C GLY A 181 -1.98 18.04 6.60
N GLN A 182 -1.65 19.16 7.25
CA GLN A 182 -2.34 19.61 8.47
C GLN A 182 -2.44 18.53 9.58
N GLY A 183 -1.42 17.70 9.71
CA GLY A 183 -1.37 16.60 10.69
C GLY A 183 -2.36 15.47 10.44
N ARG A 184 -2.84 15.29 9.20
CA ARG A 184 -3.77 14.22 8.82
C ARG A 184 -3.50 13.68 7.41
N VAL A 185 -4.04 12.49 7.17
CA VAL A 185 -4.19 11.89 5.84
C VAL A 185 -5.67 11.75 5.55
N VAL A 186 -6.11 12.26 4.39
CA VAL A 186 -7.50 12.15 3.92
C VAL A 186 -7.52 11.31 2.66
N ILE A 187 -8.33 10.27 2.65
CA ILE A 187 -8.43 9.30 1.55
C ILE A 187 -9.89 9.20 1.13
N SER A 188 -10.18 9.41 -0.14
CA SER A 188 -11.52 9.18 -0.69
C SER A 188 -11.46 8.09 -1.76
N GLN A 189 -12.32 7.09 -1.61
CA GLN A 189 -12.54 6.07 -2.63
C GLN A 189 -13.32 6.64 -3.79
#